data_AF-A0A2D3W4D5-F1
#
_entry.id   AF-A0A2D3W4D5-F1
#
_cell.length_a   1.000
_cell.length_b   1.000
_cell.length_c   1.000
_cell.angle_alpha   90.00
_cell.angle_beta   90.00
_cell.angle_gamma   90.00
#
_symmetry.space_group_name_H-M   'P 1'
#
loop_
_entity.id
_entity.type
_entity.pdbx_description
1 polymer ?
#
loop_
_entity_poly.entity_id
_entity_poly.type
_entity_poly.pdbx_seq_one_letter_code
_entity_poly.pdbx_strand_id
1 'polypeptide(L)'
;MEYAVSVLEVTDIIVCGHSHCGAIRSMYEKINSINLVHVKKWLNLGERAKEYVANKLSKDVSLEEKLELTERISIIFQLENLLTYPDVQKRVDEGILYLRGWYYSLEDGELEYFNDATGEFLPMI
;
A
#
# COMPACT_ATOMS: atom_id res chain seq x y z
N MET A 1 -3.00 -9.70 12.49
CA MET A 1 -2.99 -10.46 11.23
C MET A 1 -3.14 -11.95 11.53
N GLU A 2 -2.16 -12.59 12.19
CA GLU A 2 -2.21 -14.04 12.52
C GLU A 2 -3.50 -14.47 13.22
N TYR A 3 -4.00 -13.69 14.19
CA TYR A 3 -5.27 -14.01 14.83
C TYR A 3 -6.47 -14.02 13.85
N ALA A 4 -6.54 -13.03 12.95
CA ALA A 4 -7.62 -12.97 11.97
C ALA A 4 -7.56 -14.16 11.00
N VAL A 5 -6.34 -14.57 10.62
CA VAL A 5 -6.12 -15.64 9.65
C VAL A 5 -6.27 -17.03 10.29
N SER A 6 -5.62 -17.26 11.43
CA SER A 6 -5.48 -18.59 12.03
C SER A 6 -6.53 -18.90 13.10
N VAL A 7 -7.18 -17.89 13.68
CA VAL A 7 -8.23 -18.08 14.71
C VAL A 7 -9.62 -17.73 14.17
N LEU A 8 -9.77 -16.58 13.52
CA LEU A 8 -11.06 -16.15 12.97
C LEU A 8 -11.33 -16.71 11.56
N GLU A 9 -10.29 -17.23 10.91
CA GLU A 9 -10.37 -17.84 9.58
C GLU A 9 -11.01 -16.93 8.52
N VAL A 10 -10.66 -15.64 8.53
CA VAL A 10 -11.14 -14.70 7.51
C VAL A 10 -10.77 -15.18 6.11
N THR A 11 -11.68 -14.95 5.16
CA THR A 11 -11.48 -15.28 3.74
C THR A 11 -10.86 -14.14 2.95
N ASP A 12 -10.84 -12.92 3.50
CA ASP A 12 -10.43 -11.73 2.79
C ASP A 12 -9.59 -10.83 3.70
N ILE A 13 -8.47 -10.34 3.16
CA ILE A 13 -7.69 -9.25 3.74
C ILE A 13 -7.64 -8.13 2.70
N ILE A 14 -8.04 -6.94 3.12
CA ILE A 14 -7.96 -5.74 2.30
C ILE A 14 -6.84 -4.86 2.84
N VAL A 15 -5.87 -4.55 1.99
CA VAL A 15 -4.92 -3.44 2.19
C VAL A 15 -5.53 -2.21 1.53
N CYS A 16 -6.02 -1.27 2.32
CA CYS A 16 -6.61 -0.03 1.83
C CYS A 16 -5.61 1.13 2.00
N GLY A 17 -5.13 1.69 0.88
CA GLY A 17 -4.47 2.98 0.83
C GLY A 17 -5.45 4.08 0.47
N HIS A 18 -5.01 5.33 0.52
CA HIS A 18 -5.88 6.48 0.26
C HIS A 18 -5.11 7.67 -0.27
N SER A 19 -5.82 8.57 -0.95
CA SER A 19 -5.27 9.84 -1.43
C SER A 19 -4.81 10.72 -0.26
N HIS A 20 -3.83 11.58 -0.55
CA HIS A 20 -3.29 12.55 0.41
C HIS A 20 -2.73 11.90 1.71
N CYS A 21 -2.13 10.73 1.60
CA CYS A 21 -1.57 10.02 2.73
C CYS A 21 -0.41 10.80 3.34
N GLY A 22 -0.64 11.35 4.55
CA GLY A 22 0.36 12.13 5.28
C GLY A 22 1.66 11.37 5.55
N ALA A 23 1.60 10.04 5.71
CA ALA A 23 2.78 9.20 5.86
C ALA A 23 3.62 9.18 4.57
N ILE A 24 2.98 8.96 3.41
CA ILE A 24 3.67 9.01 2.11
C ILE A 24 4.24 10.39 1.85
N ARG A 25 3.44 11.45 2.03
CA ARG A 25 3.87 12.85 1.88
C ARG A 25 5.10 13.19 2.72
N SER A 26 5.12 12.72 3.96
CA SER A 26 6.23 12.94 4.89
C SER A 26 7.55 12.30 4.45
N MET A 27 7.50 11.23 3.63
CA MET A 27 8.70 10.62 3.06
C MET A 27 9.34 11.52 1.98
N TYR A 28 8.58 12.41 1.34
CA TYR A 28 9.09 13.34 0.33
C TYR A 28 9.52 14.68 0.92
N GLU A 29 8.74 15.24 1.84
CA GLU A 29 8.95 16.60 2.34
C GLU A 29 9.83 16.70 3.60
N LYS A 30 10.19 15.57 4.22
CA LYS A 30 10.98 15.45 5.47
C LYS A 30 10.39 16.21 6.67
N ILE A 31 9.97 15.47 7.70
CA ILE A 31 9.56 16.06 8.99
C ILE A 31 10.82 16.47 9.79
N ASN A 32 11.17 17.76 9.73
CA ASN A 32 12.36 18.31 10.39
C ASN A 32 12.06 19.04 11.72
N SER A 33 10.81 19.43 11.98
CA SER A 33 10.44 20.29 13.12
C SER A 33 10.22 19.54 14.43
N ILE A 34 10.05 18.22 14.40
CA ILE A 34 9.70 17.41 15.57
C ILE A 34 10.57 16.14 15.61
N ASN A 35 11.11 15.80 16.78
CA ASN A 35 11.90 14.59 16.96
C ASN A 35 11.01 13.34 17.06
N LEU A 36 10.58 12.82 15.90
CA LEU A 36 9.71 11.64 15.80
C LEU A 36 10.50 10.37 15.44
N VAL A 37 11.42 9.93 16.31
CA VAL A 37 12.33 8.79 16.03
C VAL A 37 11.58 7.53 15.61
N HIS A 38 10.52 7.16 16.32
CA HIS A 38 9.75 5.94 16.03
C HIS A 38 8.95 6.06 14.72
N VAL A 39 8.38 7.23 14.44
CA VAL A 39 7.66 7.47 13.17
C VAL A 39 8.63 7.40 12.01
N LYS A 40 9.81 8.02 12.12
CA LYS A 40 10.86 7.94 11.08
C LYS A 40 11.27 6.50 10.82
N LYS A 41 11.51 5.71 11.87
CA LYS A 41 11.81 4.28 11.74
C LYS A 41 10.68 3.49 11.07
N TRP A 42 9.44 3.79 11.42
CA TRP A 42 8.26 3.15 10.83
C TRP A 42 8.09 3.51 9.35
N LEU A 43 8.34 4.76 8.96
CA LEU A 43 8.27 5.22 7.56
C LEU A 43 9.27 4.50 6.65
N ASN A 44 10.40 4.01 7.16
CA ASN A 44 11.35 3.21 6.38
C ASN A 44 10.71 1.95 5.79
N LEU A 45 9.61 1.44 6.37
CA LEU A 45 8.86 0.30 5.80
C LEU A 45 8.20 0.63 4.46
N GLY A 46 7.92 1.91 4.19
CA GLY A 46 7.36 2.41 2.94
C GLY A 46 8.42 2.88 1.93
N GLU A 47 9.70 2.89 2.29
CA GLU A 47 10.77 3.47 1.46
C GLU A 47 10.94 2.69 0.15
N ARG A 48 10.74 1.37 0.18
CA ARG A 48 10.74 0.52 -1.02
C ARG A 48 9.78 1.05 -2.09
N ALA A 49 8.57 1.48 -1.69
CA ALA A 49 7.55 2.02 -2.61
C ALA A 49 8.00 3.32 -3.26
N LYS A 50 8.52 4.25 -2.44
CA LYS A 50 9.06 5.53 -2.89
C LYS A 50 10.23 5.34 -3.86
N GLU A 51 11.16 4.44 -3.55
CA GLU A 51 12.32 4.14 -4.42
C GLU A 51 11.87 3.54 -5.75
N TYR A 52 10.91 2.62 -5.74
CA TYR A 52 10.35 2.04 -6.96
C TYR A 52 9.78 3.12 -7.89
N VAL A 53 8.97 4.03 -7.35
CA VAL A 53 8.39 5.14 -8.09
C VAL A 53 9.50 6.10 -8.61
N ALA A 54 10.46 6.45 -7.76
CA ALA A 54 11.56 7.33 -8.13
C ALA A 54 12.43 6.76 -9.26
N ASN A 55 12.60 5.44 -9.33
CA ASN A 55 13.40 4.77 -10.36
C ASN A 55 12.67 4.62 -11.70
N LYS A 56 11.33 4.61 -11.69
CA LYS A 56 10.52 4.44 -12.91
C LYS A 56 10.12 5.75 -13.58
N LEU A 57 10.01 6.83 -12.81
CA LEU A 57 9.52 8.11 -13.32
C LEU A 57 10.65 9.00 -13.85
N SER A 58 10.32 9.83 -14.85
CA SER A 58 11.19 10.92 -15.28
C SER A 58 11.28 11.99 -14.18
N LYS A 59 12.31 12.84 -14.26
CA LYS A 59 12.53 13.90 -13.27
C LYS A 59 11.44 14.98 -13.30
N ASP A 60 10.78 15.14 -14.44
CA ASP A 60 9.84 16.24 -14.72
C ASP A 60 8.41 15.99 -14.19
N VAL A 61 8.16 14.81 -13.60
CA VAL A 61 6.87 14.49 -12.97
C VAL A 61 6.64 15.34 -11.72
N SER A 62 5.41 15.82 -11.53
CA SER A 62 5.02 16.65 -10.39
C SER A 62 5.16 15.90 -9.05
N LEU A 63 5.17 16.64 -7.93
CA LEU A 63 5.21 16.01 -6.61
C LEU A 63 3.91 15.25 -6.35
N GLU A 64 2.78 15.81 -6.72
CA GLU A 64 1.44 15.24 -6.54
C GLU A 64 1.32 13.89 -7.26
N GLU A 65 1.75 13.80 -8.52
CA GLU A 65 1.79 12.52 -9.25
C GLU A 65 2.72 11.50 -8.58
N LYS A 66 3.89 11.93 -8.06
CA LYS A 66 4.79 11.04 -7.31
C LYS A 66 4.14 10.52 -6.03
N LEU A 67 3.39 11.35 -5.33
CA LEU A 67 2.70 10.99 -4.09
C LEU A 67 1.61 9.95 -4.38
N GLU A 68 0.72 10.23 -5.32
CA GLU A 68 -0.37 9.32 -5.70
C GLU A 68 0.17 7.96 -6.14
N LEU A 69 1.17 7.96 -7.03
CA LEU A 69 1.79 6.71 -7.47
C LEU A 69 2.44 5.95 -6.31
N THR A 70 3.05 6.65 -5.36
CA THR A 70 3.66 5.99 -4.19
C THR A 70 2.61 5.43 -3.24
N GLU A 71 1.48 6.09 -3.06
CA GLU A 71 0.34 5.58 -2.30
C GLU A 71 -0.16 4.26 -2.91
N ARG A 72 -0.36 4.22 -4.23
CA ARG A 72 -0.78 3.03 -4.98
C ARG A 72 0.25 1.90 -4.92
N ILE A 73 1.53 2.18 -5.18
CA ILE A 73 2.61 1.18 -5.12
C ILE A 73 2.81 0.65 -3.69
N SER A 74 2.60 1.49 -2.67
CA SER A 74 2.71 1.06 -1.28
C SER A 74 1.71 -0.04 -0.95
N ILE A 75 0.47 0.05 -1.46
CA ILE A 75 -0.54 -1.02 -1.32
C ILE A 75 0.00 -2.35 -1.86
N ILE A 76 0.56 -2.34 -3.08
CA ILE A 76 1.10 -3.55 -3.73
C ILE A 76 2.22 -4.17 -2.88
N PHE A 77 3.15 -3.36 -2.38
CA PHE A 77 4.21 -3.88 -1.50
C PHE A 77 3.70 -4.37 -0.14
N GLN A 78 2.62 -3.80 0.39
CA GLN A 78 2.01 -4.38 1.60
C GLN A 78 1.33 -5.72 1.31
N LEU A 79 0.73 -5.92 0.13
CA LEU A 79 0.23 -7.23 -0.28
C LEU A 79 1.38 -8.25 -0.39
N GLU A 80 2.50 -7.87 -1.00
CA GLU A 80 3.71 -8.71 -1.02
C GLU A 80 4.21 -9.02 0.40
N ASN A 81 4.22 -8.04 1.29
CA ASN A 81 4.63 -8.24 2.68
C ASN A 81 3.72 -9.24 3.40
N LEU A 82 2.41 -9.23 3.14
CA LEU A 82 1.48 -10.22 3.71
C LEU A 82 1.81 -11.64 3.26
N LEU A 83 2.25 -11.83 2.01
CA LEU A 83 2.68 -13.12 1.50
C LEU A 83 3.98 -13.64 2.14
N THR A 84 4.73 -12.80 2.87
CA THR A 84 5.90 -13.27 3.64
C THR A 84 5.52 -14.06 4.90
N TYR A 85 4.25 -14.03 5.32
CA TYR A 85 3.77 -14.79 6.47
C TYR A 85 3.34 -16.20 6.01
N PRO A 86 3.94 -17.28 6.55
CA PRO A 86 3.69 -18.65 6.07
C PRO A 86 2.21 -19.06 6.06
N ASP A 87 1.46 -18.70 7.11
CA ASP A 87 0.03 -19.03 7.20
C ASP A 87 -0.81 -18.27 6.17
N VAL A 88 -0.44 -17.04 5.84
CA VAL A 88 -1.10 -16.26 4.79
C VAL A 88 -0.82 -16.87 3.43
N GLN A 89 0.46 -17.08 3.10
CA GLN A 89 0.88 -17.66 1.82
C GLN A 89 0.19 -19.00 1.57
N LYS A 90 0.23 -19.89 2.57
CA LYS A 90 -0.42 -21.20 2.47
C LYS A 90 -1.91 -21.09 2.13
N ARG A 91 -2.64 -20.23 2.84
CA ARG A 91 -4.09 -20.06 2.64
C ARG A 91 -4.43 -19.38 1.31
N VAL A 92 -3.56 -18.50 0.81
CA VAL A 92 -3.68 -17.92 -0.53
C VAL A 92 -3.47 -19.00 -1.60
N ASP A 93 -2.43 -19.82 -1.46
CA ASP A 93 -2.11 -20.92 -2.39
C ASP A 93 -3.22 -21.98 -2.43
N GLU A 94 -3.88 -22.23 -1.29
CA GLU A 94 -5.03 -23.12 -1.16
C GLU A 94 -6.33 -22.51 -1.73
N GLY A 95 -6.32 -21.22 -2.10
CA GLY A 95 -7.49 -20.51 -2.63
C GLY A 95 -8.58 -20.23 -1.60
N ILE A 96 -8.23 -20.20 -0.31
CA ILE A 96 -9.16 -19.97 0.81
C ILE A 96 -9.04 -18.57 1.43
N LEU A 97 -7.94 -17.86 1.17
CA LEU A 97 -7.72 -16.48 1.57
C LEU A 97 -7.42 -15.63 0.33
N TYR A 98 -8.12 -14.51 0.18
CA TYR A 98 -7.93 -13.54 -0.88
C TYR A 98 -7.31 -12.26 -0.33
N LEU A 99 -6.20 -11.83 -0.92
CA LEU A 99 -5.59 -10.54 -0.63
C LEU A 99 -6.09 -9.51 -1.66
N ARG A 100 -6.54 -8.35 -1.19
CA ARG A 100 -7.13 -7.30 -2.03
C ARG A 100 -6.45 -5.97 -1.76
N GLY A 101 -6.01 -5.27 -2.81
CA GLY A 101 -5.51 -3.91 -2.70
C GLY A 101 -6.59 -2.91 -3.07
N TRP A 102 -6.93 -1.99 -2.18
CA TRP A 102 -7.90 -0.93 -2.44
C TRP A 102 -7.24 0.44 -2.33
N TYR A 103 -7.67 1.37 -3.17
CA TYR A 103 -7.28 2.77 -3.11
C TYR A 103 -8.52 3.65 -2.97
N TYR A 104 -8.58 4.45 -1.91
CA TYR A 104 -9.71 5.31 -1.58
C TYR A 104 -9.38 6.78 -1.84
N SER A 105 -10.18 7.44 -2.69
CA SER A 105 -10.08 8.86 -2.95
C SER A 105 -10.86 9.65 -1.90
N LEU A 106 -10.17 10.49 -1.13
CA LEU A 106 -10.78 11.34 -0.09
C LEU A 106 -11.58 12.50 -0.69
N GLU A 107 -11.28 12.91 -1.92
CA GLU A 107 -11.86 14.06 -2.59
C GLU A 107 -13.31 13.81 -3.03
N ASP A 108 -13.58 12.64 -3.59
CA ASP A 108 -14.87 12.25 -4.16
C ASP A 108 -15.48 11.00 -3.50
N GLY A 109 -14.73 10.30 -2.64
CA GLY A 109 -15.18 9.09 -1.98
C GLY A 109 -15.17 7.85 -2.87
N GLU A 110 -14.53 7.92 -4.04
CA GLU A 110 -14.41 6.78 -4.95
C GLU A 110 -13.44 5.72 -4.42
N LEU A 111 -13.70 4.47 -4.77
CA LEU A 111 -12.91 3.32 -4.36
C LEU A 111 -12.47 2.57 -5.61
N GLU A 112 -11.19 2.28 -5.69
CA GLU A 112 -10.59 1.48 -6.75
C GLU A 112 -10.00 0.19 -6.16
N TYR A 113 -10.04 -0.90 -6.93
CA TYR A 113 -9.38 -2.15 -6.57
C TYR A 113 -8.20 -2.43 -7.50
N PHE A 114 -7.15 -3.02 -6.95
CA PHE A 114 -6.00 -3.48 -7.71
C PHE A 114 -6.36 -4.79 -8.43
N ASN A 115 -6.20 -4.79 -9.75
CA ASN A 115 -6.43 -5.95 -10.61
C ASN A 115 -5.09 -6.59 -11.00
N ASP A 116 -4.75 -7.71 -10.35
CA ASP A 116 -3.49 -8.44 -10.55
C ASP A 116 -3.25 -8.87 -12.00
N ALA A 117 -4.31 -9.13 -12.78
CA ALA A 117 -4.17 -9.58 -14.17
C ALA A 117 -3.70 -8.45 -15.10
N THR A 118 -4.06 -7.21 -14.77
CA THR A 118 -3.72 -6.01 -15.56
C THR A 118 -2.58 -5.20 -14.94
N GLY A 119 -2.36 -5.32 -13.63
CA GLY A 119 -1.46 -4.46 -12.88
C GLY A 119 -1.99 -3.03 -12.67
N GLU A 120 -3.28 -2.80 -12.86
CA GLU A 120 -3.94 -1.49 -12.79
C GLU A 120 -4.93 -1.42 -11.63
N PHE A 121 -5.15 -0.21 -11.12
CA PHE A 121 -6.27 0.09 -10.23
C PHE A 121 -7.49 0.42 -11.10
N LEU A 122 -8.61 -0.22 -10.81
CA LEU A 122 -9.85 -0.06 -11.55
C LEU A 122 -10.98 0.38 -10.62
N PRO A 123 -11.94 1.20 -11.08
CA PRO A 123 -13.08 1.62 -10.27
C PRO A 123 -13.89 0.43 -9.74
N MET A 124 -14.30 0.53 -8.47
CA MET A 124 -15.22 -0.41 -7.83
C MET A 124 -16.65 0.04 -8.09
N ILE A 125 -17.15 -0.30 -9.28
CA ILE A 125 -18.51 0.04 -9.75
C ILE A 125 -19.55 -0.91 -9.12
#